data_AF-A0A8J6JKS1-F1
#
_entry.id   AF-A0A8J6JKS1-F1
#
_cell.length_a   1.000
_cell.length_b   1.000
_cell.length_c   1.000
_cell.angle_alpha   90.00
_cell.angle_beta   90.00
_cell.angle_gamma   90.00
#
_symmetry.space_group_name_H-M   'P 1'
#
loop_
_entity.id
_entity.type
_entity.pdbx_description
1 polymer ?
#
loop_
_entity_poly.entity_id
_entity_poly.type
_entity_poly.pdbx_seq_one_letter_code
_entity_poly.pdbx_strand_id
1 'polypeptide(L)'
;MSALQDTTPIIKAAPFTVVREIILSESKYRRFQADLLAETPFIAARTHLTGYSEKSGRFRCLLVSTRKRQDGILVDSEGYAYARYAAYVRDKRELDLAGVPRDNLNLKARER
;
A
#
# COMPACT_ATOMS: atom_id res chain seq x y z
N MET A 1 -40.61 17.06 -14.77
CA MET A 1 -39.15 17.26 -14.60
C MET A 1 -38.64 16.09 -13.78
N SER A 2 -38.00 15.10 -14.42
CA SER A 2 -37.50 13.90 -13.74
C SER A 2 -36.13 14.24 -13.14
N ALA A 3 -36.00 14.16 -11.81
CA ALA A 3 -34.71 14.26 -11.15
C ALA A 3 -33.83 13.08 -11.60
N LEU A 4 -32.60 13.39 -12.02
CA LEU A 4 -31.56 12.38 -12.20
C LEU A 4 -31.38 11.68 -10.85
N GLN A 5 -31.91 10.46 -10.74
CA GLN A 5 -31.56 9.60 -9.62
C GLN A 5 -30.10 9.24 -9.82
N ASP A 6 -29.25 9.76 -8.92
CA ASP A 6 -27.85 9.36 -8.82
C ASP A 6 -27.82 7.90 -8.36
N THR A 7 -27.93 6.99 -9.32
CA THR A 7 -27.87 5.55 -9.14
C THR A 7 -26.44 5.04 -9.19
N THR A 8 -25.45 5.93 -9.11
CA THR A 8 -24.04 5.53 -9.02
C THR A 8 -23.93 4.57 -7.83
N PRO A 9 -23.63 3.28 -8.06
CA PRO A 9 -23.46 2.36 -6.95
C PRO A 9 -22.37 2.97 -6.08
N ILE A 10 -22.70 3.27 -4.82
CA ILE A 10 -21.71 3.62 -3.82
C ILE A 10 -20.80 2.40 -3.78
N ILE A 11 -19.67 2.47 -4.48
CA ILE A 11 -18.64 1.44 -4.42
C ILE A 11 -18.22 1.44 -2.95
N LYS A 12 -18.77 0.50 -2.18
CA LYS A 12 -18.37 0.34 -0.78
C LYS A 12 -16.87 0.06 -0.82
N ALA A 13 -16.10 0.88 -0.13
CA ALA A 13 -14.67 0.67 0.00
C ALA A 13 -14.43 -0.75 0.52
N ALA A 14 -13.67 -1.54 -0.23
CA ALA A 14 -13.33 -2.89 0.19
C ALA A 14 -12.52 -2.79 1.49
N PRO A 15 -12.89 -3.53 2.55
CA PRO A 15 -12.17 -3.46 3.80
C PRO A 15 -10.77 -4.06 3.63
N PHE A 16 -9.79 -3.43 4.26
CA PHE A 16 -8.38 -3.83 4.17
C PHE A 16 -7.70 -3.80 5.54
N THR A 17 -6.55 -4.44 5.63
CA THR A 17 -5.67 -4.41 6.79
C THR A 17 -4.25 -4.13 6.32
N VAL A 18 -3.58 -3.18 6.98
CA VAL A 18 -2.15 -2.95 6.73
C VAL A 18 -1.36 -4.02 7.45
N VAL A 19 -0.69 -4.90 6.71
CA VAL A 19 0.10 -5.99 7.30
C VAL A 19 1.55 -5.60 7.57
N ARG A 20 2.05 -4.57 6.87
CA ARG A 20 3.43 -4.08 7.02
C ARG A 20 3.59 -2.69 6.41
N GLU A 21 4.33 -1.81 7.08
CA GLU A 21 4.74 -0.52 6.53
C GLU A 21 6.16 -0.62 5.95
N ILE A 22 6.34 -0.21 4.70
CA ILE A 22 7.62 -0.11 4.01
C ILE A 22 8.00 1.36 3.91
N ILE A 23 9.00 1.75 4.68
CA ILE A 23 9.47 3.13 4.75
C ILE A 23 10.63 3.29 3.77
N LEU A 24 10.38 4.06 2.71
CA LEU A 24 11.34 4.39 1.66
C LEU A 24 11.93 5.80 1.81
N SER A 25 13.07 6.01 1.14
CA SER A 25 13.69 7.32 1.02
C SER A 25 12.87 8.10 0.02
N GLU A 26 12.81 9.42 0.15
CA GLU A 26 12.03 10.28 -0.76
C GLU A 26 12.27 9.95 -2.25
N SER A 27 13.52 9.75 -2.65
CA SER A 27 13.88 9.42 -4.05
C SER A 27 13.34 8.06 -4.50
N LYS A 28 13.48 7.02 -3.68
CA LYS A 28 12.91 5.68 -3.94
C LYS A 28 11.39 5.72 -3.99
N TYR A 29 10.76 6.44 -3.05
CA TYR A 29 9.31 6.59 -3.01
C TYR A 29 8.77 7.29 -4.27
N ARG A 30 9.41 8.39 -4.71
CA ARG A 30 9.02 9.07 -5.96
C ARG A 30 9.16 8.19 -7.19
N ARG A 31 10.23 7.39 -7.28
CA ARG A 31 10.39 6.42 -8.38
C ARG A 31 9.29 5.36 -8.37
N PHE A 32 8.99 4.79 -7.20
CA PHE A 32 7.89 3.85 -7.04
C PHE A 32 6.53 4.47 -7.40
N GLN A 33 6.25 5.69 -6.94
CA GLN A 33 5.01 6.40 -7.24
C GLN A 33 4.87 6.73 -8.73
N ALA A 34 5.98 7.01 -9.43
CA ALA A 34 5.97 7.32 -10.85
C ALA A 34 5.68 6.11 -11.73
N ASP A 35 5.96 4.89 -11.25
CA ASP A 35 5.69 3.65 -11.95
C ASP A 35 5.36 2.51 -10.97
N LEU A 36 4.06 2.31 -10.75
CA LEU A 36 3.54 1.28 -9.84
C LEU A 36 3.62 -0.14 -10.43
N LEU A 37 3.79 -0.26 -11.75
CA LEU A 37 3.88 -1.54 -12.46
C LEU A 37 5.34 -2.01 -12.61
N ALA A 38 6.31 -1.14 -12.35
CA ALA A 38 7.71 -1.53 -12.23
C ALA A 38 7.90 -2.55 -11.09
N GLU A 39 8.60 -3.63 -11.39
CA GLU A 39 8.99 -4.60 -10.37
C GLU A 39 9.95 -3.97 -9.36
N THR A 40 9.70 -4.21 -8.08
CA THR A 40 10.54 -3.70 -7.00
C THR A 40 10.96 -4.81 -6.03
N PRO A 41 12.24 -4.86 -5.62
CA PRO A 41 12.71 -5.91 -4.70
C PRO A 41 11.96 -5.93 -3.36
N PHE A 42 11.46 -4.78 -2.90
CA PHE A 42 10.75 -4.72 -1.62
C PHE A 42 9.34 -5.30 -1.67
N ILE A 43 8.66 -5.23 -2.83
CA ILE A 43 7.38 -5.94 -3.05
C ILE A 43 7.64 -7.42 -3.29
N ALA A 44 8.61 -7.77 -4.15
CA ALA A 44 8.99 -9.14 -4.46
C ALA A 44 9.27 -9.99 -3.19
N ALA A 45 9.96 -9.41 -2.21
CA ALA A 45 10.25 -10.09 -0.94
C ALA A 45 9.03 -10.29 -0.02
N ARG A 46 7.87 -9.71 -0.34
CA ARG A 46 6.69 -9.59 0.54
C ARG A 46 5.37 -9.98 -0.14
N THR A 47 5.43 -10.59 -1.32
CA THR A 47 4.23 -10.95 -2.09
C THR A 47 3.28 -11.86 -1.31
N HIS A 48 3.82 -12.80 -0.53
CA HIS A 48 3.06 -13.71 0.34
C HIS A 48 2.26 -13.01 1.46
N LEU A 49 2.57 -11.75 1.77
CA LEU A 49 1.89 -10.98 2.82
C LEU A 49 0.59 -10.34 2.32
N THR A 50 0.44 -10.13 1.01
CA THR A 50 -0.71 -9.41 0.44
C THR A 50 -1.79 -10.37 -0.08
N GLY A 51 -2.84 -9.83 -0.70
CA GLY A 51 -3.96 -10.59 -1.24
C GLY A 51 -5.17 -10.62 -0.30
N TYR A 52 -6.30 -11.06 -0.86
CA TYR A 52 -7.53 -11.22 -0.11
C TYR A 52 -7.44 -12.38 0.91
N SER A 53 -7.91 -12.13 2.13
CA SER A 53 -8.00 -13.14 3.17
C SER A 53 -9.45 -13.52 3.39
N GLU A 54 -9.84 -14.71 2.95
CA GLU A 54 -11.20 -15.23 3.16
C GLU A 54 -11.57 -15.31 4.65
N LYS A 55 -10.61 -15.69 5.50
CA LYS A 55 -10.80 -15.78 6.95
C LYS A 55 -11.20 -14.45 7.59
N SER A 56 -10.62 -13.33 7.14
CA SER A 56 -10.91 -12.01 7.70
C SER A 56 -11.91 -11.20 6.86
N GLY A 57 -12.17 -11.62 5.63
CA GLY A 57 -12.97 -10.87 4.66
C GLY A 57 -12.32 -9.56 4.21
N ARG A 58 -10.99 -9.45 4.27
CA ARG A 58 -10.24 -8.19 4.04
C ARG A 58 -9.07 -8.41 3.09
N PHE A 59 -8.75 -7.37 2.33
CA PHE A 59 -7.48 -7.29 1.61
C PHE A 59 -6.33 -7.04 2.58
N ARG A 60 -5.22 -7.77 2.41
CA ARG A 60 -3.98 -7.51 3.13
C ARG A 60 -3.09 -6.63 2.27
N CYS A 61 -2.73 -5.47 2.79
CA CYS A 61 -2.00 -4.47 2.03
C CYS A 61 -0.66 -4.13 2.71
N LEU A 62 0.38 -3.91 1.92
CA LEU A 62 1.54 -3.15 2.37
C LEU A 62 1.18 -1.67 2.38
N LEU A 63 1.75 -0.89 3.30
CA LEU A 63 1.75 0.57 3.23
C LEU A 63 3.15 1.03 2.83
N VAL A 64 3.33 1.53 1.61
CA VAL A 64 4.58 2.14 1.17
C VAL A 64 4.53 3.63 1.52
N SER A 65 5.48 4.11 2.30
CA SER A 65 5.49 5.48 2.80
C SER A 65 6.91 6.04 2.90
N THR A 66 7.04 7.26 3.43
CA THR A 66 8.35 7.83 3.83
C THR A 66 8.32 8.25 5.30
N ARG A 67 9.50 8.56 5.87
CA ARG A 67 9.60 9.08 7.25
C ARG A 67 9.05 10.50 7.41
N LYS A 68 9.20 11.33 6.37
CA LYS A 68 8.91 12.78 6.45
C LYS A 68 7.53 13.15 5.94
N ARG A 69 6.91 12.30 5.12
CA ARG A 69 5.59 12.54 4.55
C ARG A 69 4.51 11.83 5.36
N GLN A 70 3.33 12.43 5.35
CA GLN A 70 2.13 11.88 5.99
C GLN A 70 1.32 11.00 5.03
N ASP A 71 1.51 11.13 3.72
CA ASP A 71 0.86 10.28 2.74
C ASP A 71 1.57 8.93 2.57
N GLY A 72 0.91 8.05 1.82
CA GLY A 72 1.44 6.75 1.44
C GLY A 72 0.61 6.11 0.35
N ILE A 73 1.02 4.91 -0.04
CA ILE A 73 0.34 4.09 -1.03
C ILE A 73 0.12 2.71 -0.42
N LEU A 74 -1.13 2.28 -0.33
CA LEU A 74 -1.46 0.89 -0.04
C LEU A 74 -1.17 0.06 -1.28
N VAL A 75 -0.61 -1.13 -1.09
CA VAL A 75 -0.25 -2.06 -2.15
C VAL A 75 -0.80 -3.44 -1.84
N ASP A 76 -1.59 -3.98 -2.75
CA ASP A 76 -1.80 -5.42 -2.86
C ASP A 76 -1.12 -5.92 -4.13
N SER A 77 -0.15 -6.80 -3.95
CA SER A 77 0.62 -7.38 -5.05
C SER A 77 -0.04 -8.61 -5.68
N GLU A 78 -0.93 -9.30 -4.97
CA GLU A 78 -1.45 -10.63 -5.33
C GLU A 78 -0.41 -11.60 -5.90
N GLY A 79 0.81 -11.62 -5.36
CA GLY A 79 1.87 -12.53 -5.83
C GLY A 79 2.88 -11.92 -6.79
N TYR A 80 2.61 -10.73 -7.35
CA TYR A 80 3.50 -10.08 -8.31
C TYR A 80 4.59 -9.22 -7.64
N ALA A 81 5.68 -8.93 -8.35
CA ALA A 81 6.77 -8.09 -7.83
C ALA A 81 6.49 -6.58 -7.92
N TYR A 82 5.27 -6.17 -8.28
CA TYR A 82 4.84 -4.77 -8.45
C TYR A 82 3.50 -4.51 -7.75
N ALA A 83 3.03 -3.27 -7.74
CA ALA A 83 1.77 -2.90 -7.09
C ALA A 83 0.57 -3.17 -8.01
N ARG A 84 0.15 -4.44 -8.10
CA ARG A 84 -0.98 -4.87 -8.95
C ARG A 84 -2.25 -4.09 -8.64
N TYR A 85 -2.54 -3.90 -7.36
CA TYR A 85 -3.52 -2.92 -6.89
C TYR A 85 -2.85 -1.92 -5.96
N ALA A 86 -3.29 -0.67 -6.09
CA ALA A 86 -2.79 0.42 -5.28
C ALA A 86 -3.92 1.37 -4.87
N ALA A 87 -3.80 1.94 -3.68
CA ALA A 87 -4.67 3.02 -3.24
C ALA A 87 -3.84 4.11 -2.57
N TYR A 88 -4.05 5.36 -2.99
CA TYR A 88 -3.40 6.50 -2.37
C TYR A 88 -4.03 6.81 -1.01
N VAL A 89 -3.19 7.00 -0.01
CA VAL A 89 -3.58 7.40 1.34
C VAL A 89 -3.06 8.81 1.57
N ARG A 90 -3.97 9.78 1.71
CA ARG A 90 -3.61 11.19 1.91
C ARG A 90 -2.94 11.43 3.25
N ASP A 91 -3.43 10.78 4.29
CA ASP A 91 -2.87 10.85 5.64
C ASP A 91 -2.88 9.46 6.29
N LYS A 92 -1.69 8.87 6.43
CA LYS A 92 -1.52 7.53 7.01
C LYS A 92 -1.85 7.45 8.50
N ARG A 93 -2.05 8.59 9.18
CA ARG A 93 -2.52 8.63 10.58
C ARG A 93 -3.99 8.24 10.72
N GLU A 94 -4.74 8.30 9.62
CA GLU A 94 -6.12 7.81 9.56
C GLU A 94 -6.20 6.29 9.50
N LEU A 95 -5.08 5.60 9.32
CA LEU A 95 -4.99 4.15 9.29
C LEU A 95 -4.72 3.58 10.69
N ASP A 96 -5.31 2.42 10.98
CA ASP A 96 -4.91 1.62 12.13
C ASP A 96 -3.54 0.96 11.84
N LEU A 97 -2.49 1.55 12.41
CA LEU A 97 -1.11 1.09 12.29
C LEU A 97 -0.55 0.57 13.62
N ALA A 98 -1.39 0.38 14.63
CA ALA A 98 -0.95 -0.12 15.93
C ALA A 98 -0.40 -1.55 15.79
N GLY A 99 0.84 -1.77 16.24
CA GLY A 99 1.49 -3.07 16.15
C GLY A 99 1.91 -3.52 14.73
N VAL A 100 1.66 -2.71 13.70
CA VAL A 100 2.07 -3.03 12.32
C VAL A 100 3.60 -2.99 12.22
N PRO A 101 4.26 -4.11 11.81
CA PRO A 101 5.70 -4.13 11.61
C PRO A 101 6.16 -3.12 10.55
N ARG A 102 7.33 -2.52 10.75
CA ARG A 102 7.88 -1.48 9.87
C ARG A 102 9.27 -1.84 9.35
N ASP A 103 9.45 -1.78 8.04
CA ASP A 103 10.75 -2.00 7.40
C ASP A 103 11.33 -0.68 6.92
N ASN A 104 12.50 -0.32 7.44
CA ASN A 104 13.18 0.93 7.09
C ASN A 104 14.24 0.73 6.01
N LEU A 105 13.85 0.86 4.75
CA LEU A 105 14.74 0.60 3.60
C LEU A 105 15.54 1.85 3.16
N ASN A 106 15.61 2.85 4.05
CA ASN A 106 16.38 4.09 3.88
C ASN A 106 17.82 3.91 4.30
N LEU A 107 18.08 2.92 5.16
CA LEU A 107 19.42 2.57 5.54
C LEU A 107 20.03 1.90 4.32
N LYS A 108 21.04 2.56 3.73
CA LYS A 108 22.01 1.84 2.91
C LYS A 108 22.40 0.62 3.73
N ALA A 109 22.23 -0.59 3.19
CA ALA A 109 23.02 -1.69 3.67
C ALA A 109 24.46 -1.15 3.67
N ARG A 110 25.05 -0.98 4.85
CA ARG A 110 26.49 -0.80 4.93
C ARG A 110 27.02 -2.12 4.40
N GLU A 111 27.36 -2.12 3.12
CA GLU A 111 28.19 -3.15 2.52
C GLU A 111 29.39 -3.31 3.46
N ARG A 112 29.49 -4.50 4.05
CA ARG A 112 30.69 -4.99 4.68
C ARG A 112 31.43 -5.82 3.66
#